data_AF-A0A7Y0Z188-F1
#
_entry.id   AF-A0A7Y0Z188-F1
#
_cell.length_a   1.000
_cell.length_b   1.000
_cell.length_c   1.000
_cell.angle_alpha   90.00
_cell.angle_beta   90.00
_cell.angle_gamma   90.00
#
_symmetry.space_group_name_H-M   'P 1'
#
loop_
_entity.id
_entity.type
_entity.pdbx_description
1 polymer ?
#
loop_
_entity_poly.entity_id
_entity_poly.type
_entity_poly.pdbx_seq_one_letter_code
_entity_poly.pdbx_strand_id
1 'polypeptide(L)' 'MSIDQISLPKGVGPHAIKLLEAITGASTPEDLNRAGGKAEGFVLGLESTKAIKSQIAESLYVAYDDAASHRAAELKG' A
#
# COMPACT_ATOMS: atom_id res chain seq x y z
N MET A 1 -0.07 -3.03 -9.81
CA MET A 1 -0.20 -1.63 -10.30
C MET A 1 0.92 -0.76 -9.74
N SER A 2 1.34 0.30 -10.44
CA SER A 2 2.30 1.29 -9.90
C SER A 2 1.57 2.45 -9.24
N ILE A 3 1.89 2.77 -7.99
CA ILE A 3 1.28 3.91 -7.27
C ILE A 3 1.81 5.28 -7.73
N ASP A 4 2.80 5.32 -8.63
CA ASP A 4 3.35 6.55 -9.23
C ASP A 4 2.29 7.37 -9.99
N GLN A 5 1.23 6.71 -10.48
CA GLN A 5 0.10 7.35 -11.15
C GLN A 5 -0.88 8.01 -10.18
N ILE A 6 -0.76 7.74 -8.88
CA ILE A 6 -1.61 8.32 -7.85
C ILE A 6 -1.04 9.69 -7.48
N SER A 7 -1.81 10.76 -7.69
CA SER A 7 -1.44 12.11 -7.25
C SER A 7 -1.44 12.21 -5.72
N LEU A 8 -0.32 11.85 -5.11
CA LEU A 8 -0.12 11.90 -3.67
C LEU A 8 0.35 13.28 -3.21
N PRO A 9 -0.03 13.71 -1.99
CA PRO A 9 0.48 14.93 -1.40
C PRO A 9 2.01 14.92 -1.25
N LYS A 10 2.61 16.11 -1.22
CA LYS A 10 4.05 16.26 -0.96
C LYS A 10 4.41 15.61 0.39
N GLY A 11 5.38 14.69 0.36
CA GLY A 11 5.84 13.93 1.53
C GLY A 11 5.18 12.57 1.75
N VAL A 12 4.00 12.33 1.16
CA VAL A 12 3.26 11.07 1.25
C VAL A 12 3.80 10.04 0.26
N GLY A 13 4.11 10.45 -0.98
CA GLY A 13 4.63 9.58 -2.04
C GLY A 13 5.76 8.65 -1.60
N PRO A 14 6.85 9.15 -1.01
CA PRO A 14 7.97 8.30 -0.58
C PRO A 14 7.59 7.26 0.48
N HIS A 15 6.64 7.58 1.37
CA HIS A 15 6.16 6.62 2.37
C HIS A 15 5.26 5.57 1.73
N ALA A 16 4.39 5.99 0.81
CA ALA A 16 3.53 5.07 0.08
C ALA A 16 4.35 4.07 -0.77
N ILE A 17 5.40 4.55 -1.44
CA ILE A 17 6.30 3.70 -2.24
C ILE A 17 7.03 2.70 -1.36
N LYS A 18 7.59 3.12 -0.23
CA LYS A 18 8.26 2.21 0.71
C LYS A 18 7.33 1.11 1.25
N LEU A 19 6.07 1.44 1.50
CA LEU A 19 5.08 0.46 1.95
C LEU A 19 4.76 -0.54 0.84
N LEU A 20 4.62 -0.07 -0.41
CA LEU A 20 4.43 -0.94 -1.56
C LEU A 20 5.63 -1.87 -1.78
N GLU A 21 6.86 -1.34 -1.71
CA GLU A 21 8.09 -2.12 -1.81
C GLU A 21 8.21 -3.17 -0.69
N ALA A 22 7.75 -2.85 0.53
CA ALA A 22 7.71 -3.82 1.62
C ALA A 22 6.70 -4.95 1.35
N ILE A 23 5.55 -4.64 0.74
CA ILE A 23 4.55 -5.63 0.35
C ILE A 23 5.12 -6.55 -0.75
N THR A 24 5.67 -5.97 -1.82
CA THR A 24 6.19 -6.75 -2.96
C THR A 24 7.47 -7.51 -2.63
N GLY A 25 8.29 -6.99 -1.71
CA GLY A 25 9.52 -7.63 -1.21
C GLY A 25 9.29 -8.67 -0.12
N ALA A 26 8.05 -8.86 0.35
CA ALA A 26 7.78 -9.72 1.50
C ALA A 26 8.21 -11.17 1.25
N SER A 27 9.02 -11.74 2.13
CA SER A 27 9.59 -13.08 1.94
C SER A 27 8.75 -14.20 2.57
N THR A 28 7.82 -13.86 3.44
CA THR A 28 6.92 -14.81 4.11
C THR A 28 5.49 -14.26 4.19
N PRO A 29 4.48 -15.12 4.37
CA PRO A 29 3.09 -14.67 4.57
C PRO A 29 2.94 -13.74 5.80
N GLU A 30 3.74 -13.94 6.84
CA GLU A 30 3.74 -13.09 8.03
C GLU A 30 4.28 -11.69 7.73
N ASP A 31 5.37 -11.60 6.97
CA ASP A 31 5.94 -10.33 6.53
C ASP A 31 4.98 -9.57 5.62
N LEU A 32 4.31 -10.30 4.72
CA LEU A 32 3.28 -9.76 3.83
C LEU A 32 2.09 -9.20 4.61
N ASN A 33 1.57 -9.94 5.59
CA ASN A 33 0.48 -9.48 6.45
C ASN A 33 0.87 -8.22 7.23
N ARG A 34 2.10 -8.19 7.76
CA ARG A 34 2.63 -7.03 8.48
C ARG A 34 2.80 -5.80 7.57
N ALA A 35 3.28 -6.00 6.35
CA ALA A 35 3.42 -4.93 5.36
C ALA A 35 2.05 -4.42 4.90
N GLY A 36 1.11 -5.31 4.62
CA GLY A 36 -0.28 -4.99 4.28
C GLY A 36 -0.98 -4.19 5.37
N GLY A 37 -0.94 -4.64 6.63
CA GLY A 37 -1.54 -3.92 7.74
C GLY A 37 -0.93 -2.53 7.98
N LYS A 38 0.37 -2.35 7.72
CA LYS A 38 1.01 -1.01 7.75
C LYS A 38 0.52 -0.12 6.61
N ALA A 39 0.37 -0.67 5.42
CA ALA A 39 -0.16 0.06 4.27
C ALA A 39 -1.61 0.49 4.51
N GLU A 40 -2.47 -0.40 4.99
CA GLU A 40 -3.86 -0.09 5.35
C GLU A 40 -3.93 1.00 6.42
N GLY A 41 -3.18 0.84 7.52
CA GLY A 41 -3.13 1.84 8.59
C GLY A 41 -2.62 3.21 8.12
N PHE A 42 -1.70 3.24 7.15
CA PHE A 42 -1.21 4.47 6.55
C PHE A 42 -2.29 5.17 5.72
N VAL A 43 -3.00 4.45 4.84
CA VAL A 43 -4.09 5.03 4.04
C VAL A 43 -5.22 5.53 4.93
N LEU A 44 -5.62 4.74 5.93
CA LEU A 44 -6.61 5.12 6.94
C LEU A 44 -6.18 6.40 7.68
N GLY A 45 -4.92 6.50 8.08
CA GLY A 45 -4.38 7.68 8.74
C GLY A 45 -4.50 8.93 7.86
N LEU A 46 -4.11 8.84 6.59
CA LEU A 46 -4.22 9.94 5.64
C LEU A 46 -5.68 10.36 5.39
N GLU A 47 -6.59 9.40 5.30
CA GLU A 47 -8.02 9.66 5.14
C GLU A 47 -8.60 10.32 6.40
N SER A 48 -8.28 9.79 7.58
CA SER A 48 -8.74 10.30 8.87
C SER A 48 -8.29 11.74 9.12
N THR A 49 -7.04 12.07 8.76
CA THR A 49 -6.51 13.43 8.86
C THR A 49 -6.94 14.33 7.69
N LYS A 50 -7.74 13.84 6.74
CA LYS A 50 -8.13 14.54 5.50
C LYS A 50 -6.94 15.04 4.68
N ALA A 51 -5.79 14.35 4.78
CA ALA A 51 -4.60 14.66 4.01
C ALA A 51 -4.77 14.28 2.53
N ILE A 52 -5.64 13.30 2.25
CA ILE A 52 -6.03 12.86 0.91
C ILE A 52 -7.55 12.83 0.77
N LYS A 53 -8.03 12.85 -0.48
CA LYS A 53 -9.45 12.63 -0.81
C LYS A 53 -9.75 11.13 -0.82
N SER A 54 -11.01 10.75 -0.59
CA SER A 54 -11.46 9.35 -0.62
C SER A 54 -11.11 8.62 -1.92
N GLN A 55 -11.17 9.29 -3.08
CA GLN A 55 -10.75 8.70 -4.36
C GLN A 55 -9.25 8.29 -4.38
N ILE A 56 -8.40 9.09 -3.74
CA ILE A 56 -6.97 8.81 -3.63
C ILE A 56 -6.72 7.68 -2.63
N ALA A 57 -7.48 7.66 -1.53
CA ALA A 57 -7.44 6.57 -0.56
C ALA A 57 -7.85 5.24 -1.20
N GLU A 58 -8.97 5.22 -1.94
CA GLU A 58 -9.43 4.06 -2.70
C GLU A 58 -8.37 3.56 -3.68
N SER A 59 -7.75 4.47 -4.44
CA SER A 59 -6.68 4.11 -5.39
C SER A 59 -5.48 3.47 -4.67
N LEU A 60 -5.12 3.96 -3.48
CA LEU A 60 -4.05 3.38 -2.67
C LEU A 60 -4.42 2.01 -2.12
N TYR A 61 -5.62 1.85 -1.57
CA TYR A 61 -6.12 0.56 -1.08
C TYR A 61 -6.09 -0.49 -2.19
N VAL A 62 -6.61 -0.16 -3.38
CA VAL A 62 -6.59 -1.06 -4.55
C VAL A 62 -5.16 -1.41 -4.94
N ALA A 63 -4.24 -0.45 -4.99
CA ALA A 63 -2.86 -0.72 -5.40
C ALA A 63 -2.09 -1.59 -4.38
N TYR A 64 -2.31 -1.39 -3.08
CA TYR A 64 -1.71 -2.22 -2.04
C TYR A 64 -2.32 -3.61 -1.99
N ASP A 65 -3.64 -3.73 -2.12
CA ASP A 65 -4.35 -5.02 -2.16
C ASP A 65 -3.94 -5.85 -3.38
N ASP A 66 -3.84 -5.22 -4.55
CA ASP A 66 -3.34 -5.84 -5.79
C ASP A 66 -1.92 -6.39 -5.58
N ALA A 67 -1.01 -5.56 -5.07
CA ALA A 67 0.37 -5.97 -4.81
C ALA A 67 0.46 -7.09 -3.76
N ALA A 68 -0.34 -7.01 -2.69
CA ALA A 68 -0.36 -8.00 -1.65
C ALA A 68 -0.93 -9.34 -2.13
N SER A 69 -2.01 -9.30 -2.91
CA SER A 69 -2.62 -10.46 -3.54
C SER A 69 -1.65 -11.14 -4.51
N HIS A 70 -0.96 -10.35 -5.33
CA HIS A 70 0.05 -10.86 -6.27
C HIS A 70 1.19 -11.54 -5.50
N ARG A 71 1.71 -10.89 -4.46
CA ARG A 71 2.79 -11.45 -3.64
C ARG A 71 2.35 -12.69 -2.86
N ALA A 72 1.14 -12.70 -2.31
CA ALA A 72 0.57 -13.85 -1.64
C ALA A 72 0.46 -15.06 -2.57
N ALA A 73 0.12 -14.84 -3.84
CA ALA A 73 0.09 -15.89 -4.84
C ALA A 73 1.49 -16.46 -5.11
N GLU A 74 2.52 -15.60 -5.23
CA GLU A 74 3.91 -16.06 -5.39
C GLU A 74 4.43 -16.85 -4.18
N LEU A 75 4.06 -16.43 -2.96
CA LEU A 75 4.47 -17.10 -1.72
C LEU A 75 3.77 -18.45 -1.49
N LYS A 76 2.64 -18.70 -2.16
CA LYS A 76 1.89 -19.96 -2.13
C LYS A 76 2.39 -20.98 -3.17
N GLY A 77 3.38 -20.61 -3.99
CA GLY A 77 3.95 -21.41 -5.08
C GLY A 77 4.21 -22.87 -4.72
#